data_AF-A0A965B436-F1
#
_entry.id   AF-A0A965B436-F1
#
_cell.length_a   1.000
_cell.length_b   1.000
_cell.length_c   1.000
_cell.angle_alpha   90.00
_cell.angle_beta   90.00
_cell.angle_gamma   90.00
#
_symmetry.space_group_name_H-M   'P 1'
#
loop_
_entity.id
_entity.type
_entity.pdbx_description
1 polymer ?
#
loop_
_entity_poly.entity_id
_entity_poly.type
_entity_poly.pdbx_seq_one_letter_code
_entity_poly.pdbx_strand_id
1 'polypeptide(L)'
;MDRLFEHTLQRQVAEMRIENAEMRAQMAELTTLMKSQLTLAAQPIQHAGQVNNAPVTTNNAVTTNNAPVTTNNTVINIHPWDSDRRVGVEIAHIVAAFADNAKLREYSRLGDHELTDPDIAPPYVTELLMDLTKRAHEDVSARNVYLNPRRADQALVHTKSGRWEVLPLAEATRMIFDGVAKTIHRVVMTDAERRQLPLEAQNALSMAGMLYEDTPDEYAARAKTPMAAHLVNTAPSHSTAIWP
;
A
#
# COMPACT_ATOMS: atom_id res chain seq x y z
N MET A 1 -48.13 -26.95 -3.24
CA MET A 1 -46.67 -26.70 -3.33
C MET A 1 -46.41 -25.21 -3.52
N ASP A 2 -47.12 -24.53 -4.43
CA ASP A 2 -46.88 -23.12 -4.75
C ASP A 2 -47.01 -22.14 -3.56
N ARG A 3 -48.01 -22.34 -2.68
CA ARG A 3 -48.19 -21.49 -1.50
C ARG A 3 -47.06 -21.58 -0.47
N LEU A 4 -46.37 -22.72 -0.39
CA LEU A 4 -45.28 -22.91 0.56
C LEU A 4 -44.00 -22.21 0.06
N PHE A 5 -43.79 -22.25 -1.27
CA PHE A 5 -42.68 -21.55 -1.92
C PHE A 5 -42.86 -20.02 -1.84
N GLU A 6 -44.07 -19.54 -2.09
CA GLU A 6 -44.41 -18.12 -1.99
C GLU A 6 -44.21 -17.56 -0.57
N HIS A 7 -44.58 -18.32 0.47
CA HIS A 7 -44.39 -17.92 1.86
C HIS A 7 -42.91 -17.85 2.25
N THR A 8 -42.08 -18.79 1.79
CA THR A 8 -40.64 -18.77 2.03
C THR A 8 -39.99 -17.57 1.35
N LEU A 9 -40.41 -17.24 0.12
CA LEU A 9 -39.87 -16.12 -0.65
C LEU A 9 -40.27 -14.77 -0.02
N GLN A 10 -41.50 -14.65 0.46
CA GLN A 10 -41.97 -13.47 1.20
C GLN A 10 -41.19 -13.27 2.50
N ARG A 11 -40.90 -14.35 3.24
CA ARG A 11 -40.09 -14.29 4.45
C ARG A 11 -38.66 -13.83 4.16
N GLN A 12 -38.05 -14.35 3.11
CA GLN A 12 -36.69 -13.99 2.72
C GLN A 12 -36.59 -12.52 2.28
N VAL A 13 -37.59 -12.01 1.57
CA VAL A 13 -37.68 -10.60 1.20
C VAL A 13 -37.90 -9.71 2.43
N ALA A 14 -38.66 -10.16 3.43
CA ALA A 14 -38.83 -9.43 4.68
C ALA A 14 -37.52 -9.36 5.49
N GLU A 15 -36.78 -10.46 5.58
CA GLU A 15 -35.48 -10.53 6.25
C GLU A 15 -34.46 -9.59 5.57
N MET A 16 -34.34 -9.62 4.23
CA MET A 16 -33.47 -8.71 3.49
C MET A 16 -33.84 -7.22 3.65
N ARG A 17 -35.12 -6.92 3.85
CA ARG A 17 -35.58 -5.53 4.09
C ARG A 17 -35.19 -5.04 5.47
N ILE A 18 -35.23 -5.92 6.48
CA ILE A 18 -34.79 -5.60 7.85
C ILE A 18 -33.28 -5.35 7.85
N GLU A 19 -32.50 -6.22 7.24
CA GLU A 19 -31.04 -6.07 7.15
C GLU A 19 -30.63 -4.79 6.40
N ASN A 20 -31.32 -4.45 5.30
CA ASN A 20 -31.09 -3.18 4.61
C ASN A 20 -31.44 -1.96 5.45
N ALA A 21 -32.48 -2.03 6.28
CA ALA A 21 -32.86 -0.93 7.16
C ALA A 21 -31.80 -0.72 8.26
N GLU A 22 -31.26 -1.82 8.82
CA GLU A 22 -30.21 -1.79 9.83
C GLU A 22 -28.89 -1.24 9.29
N MET A 23 -28.47 -1.70 8.11
CA MET A 23 -27.27 -1.18 7.43
C MET A 23 -27.39 0.32 7.12
N ARG A 24 -28.58 0.79 6.72
CA ARG A 24 -28.83 2.24 6.52
C ARG A 24 -28.78 3.04 7.81
N ALA A 25 -29.26 2.47 8.92
CA ALA A 25 -29.17 3.12 10.23
C ALA A 25 -27.70 3.25 10.69
N GLN A 26 -26.90 2.19 10.53
CA GLN A 26 -25.47 2.21 10.85
C GLN A 26 -24.70 3.23 10.00
N MET A 27 -25.00 3.33 8.70
CA MET A 27 -24.40 4.36 7.84
C MET A 27 -24.77 5.79 8.26
N ALA A 28 -26.01 6.01 8.70
CA ALA A 28 -26.46 7.31 9.20
C ALA A 28 -25.75 7.69 10.52
N GLU A 29 -25.52 6.73 11.41
CA GLU A 29 -24.78 6.92 12.64
C GLU A 29 -23.30 7.23 12.38
N LEU A 30 -22.64 6.46 11.50
CA LEU A 30 -21.26 6.71 11.10
C LEU A 30 -21.10 8.08 10.44
N THR A 31 -22.05 8.48 9.58
CA THR A 31 -22.05 9.81 8.96
C THR A 31 -22.20 10.92 10.00
N THR A 32 -23.02 10.69 11.03
CA THR A 32 -23.21 11.65 12.13
C THR A 32 -21.93 11.77 12.97
N LEU A 33 -21.27 10.64 13.26
CA LEU A 33 -20.00 10.60 13.98
C LEU A 33 -18.87 11.31 13.21
N MET A 34 -18.80 11.12 11.89
CA MET A 34 -17.82 11.83 11.06
C MET A 34 -18.08 13.34 11.04
N LYS A 35 -19.35 13.76 10.95
CA LYS A 35 -19.72 15.18 11.00
C LYS A 35 -19.42 15.81 12.36
N SER A 36 -19.61 15.09 13.46
CA SER A 36 -19.31 15.61 14.81
C SER A 36 -17.81 15.76 15.07
N GLN A 37 -16.98 14.87 14.51
CA GLN A 37 -15.52 15.06 14.57
C GLN A 37 -15.05 16.27 13.75
N LEU A 38 -15.69 16.52 12.61
CA LEU A 38 -15.39 17.69 11.77
C LEU A 38 -15.81 19.02 12.43
N THR A 39 -16.87 19.05 13.24
CA THR A 39 -17.27 20.26 13.98
C THR A 39 -16.41 20.53 15.22
N LEU A 40 -15.82 19.51 15.85
CA LEU A 40 -14.85 19.68 16.95
C LEU A 40 -13.51 20.29 16.49
N ALA A 41 -13.15 20.11 15.22
CA ALA A 41 -11.95 20.69 14.62
C ALA A 41 -12.11 22.18 14.23
N ALA A 42 -13.32 22.75 14.36
CA ALA A 42 -13.65 24.11 13.92
C ALA A 42 -13.92 25.08 15.09
N GLN A 43 -13.34 24.85 16.28
CA GLN A 43 -13.36 25.86 17.34
C GLN A 43 -12.19 26.85 17.18
N PRO A 44 -12.46 28.18 17.20
CA PRO A 44 -11.41 29.17 17.16
C PRO A 44 -10.59 29.13 18.46
N ILE A 45 -9.28 28.93 18.32
CA ILE A 45 -8.32 28.98 19.42
C ILE A 45 -8.36 30.39 20.02
N GLN A 46 -9.09 30.57 21.12
CA GLN A 46 -9.00 31.76 21.95
C GLN A 46 -7.75 31.66 22.84
N HIS A 47 -6.91 32.70 22.78
CA HIS A 47 -5.79 32.92 23.68
C HIS A 47 -6.26 33.11 25.13
N ALA A 48 -5.72 32.30 26.04
CA ALA A 48 -5.43 32.56 27.47
C ALA A 48 -4.90 31.22 28.05
N GLY A 49 -3.82 31.09 28.80
CA GLY A 49 -2.79 31.94 29.39
C GLY A 49 -1.93 31.04 30.32
N GLN A 50 -0.67 31.41 30.57
CA GLN A 50 0.25 31.01 31.68
C GLN A 50 0.38 29.51 32.03
N VAL A 51 1.56 28.88 32.17
CA VAL A 51 2.71 29.03 33.09
C VAL A 51 3.76 28.01 32.56
N ASN A 52 5.09 28.17 32.58
CA ASN A 52 5.99 28.67 33.60
C ASN A 52 7.30 29.11 32.92
N ASN A 53 7.74 30.33 33.23
CA ASN A 53 9.10 30.81 32.97
C ASN A 53 9.97 30.34 34.13
N ALA A 54 10.92 29.45 33.89
CA ALA A 54 12.07 29.25 34.76
C ALA A 54 13.36 29.42 33.93
N PRO A 55 14.30 30.28 34.35
CA PRO A 55 15.53 30.49 33.61
C PRO A 55 16.50 29.34 33.91
N VAL A 56 16.83 28.54 32.91
CA VAL A 56 18.03 27.69 32.99
C VAL A 56 19.20 28.51 32.48
N THR A 57 19.81 29.27 33.38
CA THR A 57 21.18 29.75 33.21
C THR A 57 22.11 28.55 33.25
N THR A 58 22.71 28.21 32.11
CA THR A 58 24.05 27.60 32.12
C THR A 58 24.90 28.33 31.11
N ASN A 59 25.78 29.19 31.63
CA ASN A 59 26.90 29.73 30.89
C ASN A 59 27.85 28.57 30.55
N ASN A 60 28.10 28.37 29.26
CA ASN A 60 29.46 28.20 28.77
C ASN A 60 29.51 28.57 27.29
N ALA A 61 30.20 29.68 27.03
CA ALA A 61 30.58 30.11 25.71
C ALA A 61 31.62 29.16 25.13
N VAL A 62 31.30 28.51 24.01
CA VAL A 62 32.27 28.19 22.96
C VAL A 62 31.60 28.53 21.63
N THR A 63 32.15 29.56 21.00
CA THR A 63 31.81 30.09 19.69
C THR A 63 32.24 29.11 18.59
N THR A 64 31.31 28.59 17.79
CA THR A 64 31.51 28.28 16.37
C THR A 64 30.16 28.08 15.68
N ASN A 65 29.85 28.99 14.75
CA ASN A 65 28.79 29.00 13.73
C ASN A 65 27.80 27.82 13.72
N ASN A 66 26.70 27.92 14.46
CA ASN A 66 25.51 27.10 14.21
C ASN A 66 24.35 28.05 13.87
N ALA A 67 24.03 28.14 12.58
CA ALA A 67 22.72 28.58 12.15
C ALA A 67 21.66 27.73 12.88
N PRO A 68 20.50 28.29 13.25
CA PRO A 68 19.43 27.51 13.82
C PRO A 68 19.03 26.45 12.78
N VAL A 69 19.35 25.20 13.06
CA VAL A 69 18.77 24.07 12.34
C VAL A 69 17.30 24.09 12.72
N THR A 70 16.50 24.68 11.85
CA THR A 70 15.05 24.53 11.86
C THR A 70 14.79 23.05 11.65
N THR A 71 14.63 22.31 12.75
CA THR A 71 14.16 20.92 12.70
C THR A 71 12.72 20.98 12.20
N ASN A 72 12.56 20.98 10.88
CA ASN A 72 11.28 20.72 10.24
C ASN A 72 10.90 19.29 10.65
N ASN A 73 10.10 19.17 11.71
CA ASN A 73 9.43 17.94 12.06
C ASN A 73 8.38 17.67 10.98
N THR A 74 8.82 17.15 9.85
CA THR A 74 7.93 16.56 8.85
C THR A 74 7.30 15.36 9.52
N VAL A 75 6.02 15.44 9.85
CA VAL A 75 5.25 14.29 10.32
C VAL A 75 5.11 13.36 9.12
N ILE A 76 5.96 12.33 9.06
CA ILE A 76 5.90 11.30 8.02
C ILE A 76 4.79 10.33 8.41
N ASN A 77 3.69 10.32 7.64
CA ASN A 77 2.61 9.36 7.83
C ASN A 77 3.00 8.01 7.23
N ILE A 78 3.60 7.14 8.05
CA ILE A 78 3.96 5.78 7.63
C ILE A 78 2.77 4.85 7.88
N HIS A 79 2.33 4.14 6.83
CA HIS A 79 1.28 3.13 6.95
C HIS A 79 1.89 1.74 7.26
N PRO A 80 1.45 1.07 8.35
CA PRO A 80 1.86 -0.30 8.66
C PRO A 80 1.50 -1.31 7.56
N TRP A 81 2.35 -2.33 7.38
CA TRP A 81 2.18 -3.39 6.37
C TRP A 81 0.98 -4.34 6.56
N ASP A 82 0.17 -4.20 7.60
CA ASP A 82 -1.09 -4.95 7.71
C ASP A 82 -2.35 -4.12 7.50
N SER A 83 -2.24 -2.80 7.35
CA SER A 83 -3.37 -1.99 6.93
C SER A 83 -3.73 -2.32 5.47
N ASP A 84 -4.95 -1.97 5.05
CA ASP A 84 -5.39 -2.10 3.64
C ASP A 84 -4.45 -1.39 2.64
N ARG A 85 -3.53 -0.55 3.12
CA ARG A 85 -2.51 0.18 2.35
C ARG A 85 -1.10 -0.37 2.64
N ARG A 86 -0.83 -1.60 2.20
CA ARG A 86 0.51 -2.24 2.33
C ARG A 86 1.54 -1.55 1.44
N VAL A 87 1.13 -1.28 0.20
CA VAL A 87 1.84 -0.52 -0.83
C VAL A 87 0.78 0.22 -1.64
N GLY A 88 0.91 1.55 -1.78
CA GLY A 88 -0.07 2.41 -2.42
C GLY A 88 -0.08 2.28 -3.94
N VAL A 89 -0.50 1.12 -4.46
CA VAL A 89 -0.70 0.94 -5.90
C VAL A 89 -2.06 1.53 -6.28
N GLU A 90 -2.03 2.59 -7.09
CA GLU A 90 -3.23 3.19 -7.68
C GLU A 90 -3.46 2.65 -9.08
N ILE A 91 -4.70 2.78 -9.60
CA ILE A 91 -5.01 2.37 -10.98
C ILE A 91 -4.12 3.10 -12.00
N ALA A 92 -3.76 4.36 -11.71
CA ALA A 92 -2.84 5.13 -12.53
C ALA A 92 -1.45 4.48 -12.64
N HIS A 93 -0.96 3.83 -11.57
CA HIS A 93 0.30 3.08 -11.61
C HIS A 93 0.20 1.87 -12.56
N ILE A 94 -0.94 1.18 -12.58
CA ILE A 94 -1.17 0.01 -13.45
C ILE A 94 -1.27 0.44 -14.91
N VAL A 95 -2.05 1.49 -15.19
CA VAL A 95 -2.15 2.07 -16.53
C VAL A 95 -0.77 2.46 -17.03
N ALA A 96 0.01 3.18 -16.21
CA ALA A 96 1.34 3.61 -16.58
C ALA A 96 2.32 2.43 -16.73
N ALA A 97 2.21 1.38 -15.92
CA ALA A 97 3.03 0.17 -16.06
C ALA A 97 2.87 -0.46 -17.46
N PHE A 98 1.63 -0.65 -17.92
CA PHE A 98 1.36 -1.14 -19.27
C PHE A 98 1.59 -0.10 -20.37
N ALA A 99 1.58 1.20 -20.07
CA ALA A 99 1.89 2.23 -21.06
C ALA A 99 3.39 2.39 -21.30
N ASP A 100 4.20 2.40 -20.24
CA ASP A 100 5.61 2.80 -20.28
C ASP A 100 6.57 1.61 -20.39
N ASN A 101 6.23 0.47 -19.77
CA ASN A 101 7.12 -0.69 -19.73
C ASN A 101 6.95 -1.57 -20.99
N ALA A 102 8.00 -1.63 -21.81
CA ALA A 102 7.98 -2.38 -23.08
C ALA A 102 7.69 -3.87 -22.89
N LYS A 103 8.21 -4.46 -21.81
CA LYS A 103 8.02 -5.87 -21.50
C LYS A 103 6.58 -6.15 -21.05
N LEU A 104 5.94 -5.23 -20.32
CA LEU A 104 4.53 -5.37 -19.95
C LEU A 104 3.58 -5.11 -21.13
N ARG A 105 3.97 -4.25 -22.09
CA ARG A 105 3.26 -4.11 -23.38
C ARG A 105 3.34 -5.38 -24.23
N GLU A 106 4.45 -6.10 -24.16
CA GLU A 106 4.59 -7.40 -24.82
C GLU A 106 3.72 -8.44 -24.11
N TYR A 107 3.77 -8.49 -22.79
CA TYR A 107 2.95 -9.39 -21.98
C TYR A 107 1.46 -9.27 -22.29
N SER A 108 0.94 -8.05 -22.40
CA SER A 108 -0.48 -7.83 -22.72
C SER A 108 -0.89 -8.31 -24.11
N ARG A 109 0.05 -8.57 -25.02
CA ARG A 109 -0.20 -9.04 -26.38
C ARG A 109 0.01 -10.54 -26.56
N LEU A 110 0.45 -11.24 -25.53
CA LEU A 110 0.52 -12.69 -25.54
C LEU A 110 -0.90 -13.28 -25.70
N GLY A 111 -1.01 -14.43 -26.35
CA GLY A 111 -2.25 -15.19 -26.39
C GLY A 111 -2.57 -15.81 -25.04
N ASP A 112 -3.85 -16.19 -24.86
CA ASP A 112 -4.37 -16.69 -23.58
C ASP A 112 -3.57 -17.88 -23.01
N HIS A 113 -3.05 -18.74 -23.88
CA HIS A 113 -2.20 -19.85 -23.47
C HIS A 113 -0.86 -19.38 -22.90
N GLU A 114 -0.20 -18.45 -23.59
CA GLU A 114 1.12 -17.93 -23.21
C GLU A 114 1.05 -17.05 -21.94
N LEU A 115 -0.09 -16.41 -21.69
CA LEU A 115 -0.34 -15.63 -20.46
C LEU A 115 -0.31 -16.47 -19.19
N THR A 116 -0.51 -17.79 -19.29
CA THR A 116 -0.55 -18.71 -18.15
C THR A 116 0.53 -19.80 -18.22
N ASP A 117 1.34 -19.79 -19.28
CA ASP A 117 2.38 -20.77 -19.49
C ASP A 117 3.52 -20.60 -18.45
N PRO A 118 3.86 -21.63 -17.66
CA PRO A 118 4.87 -21.54 -16.61
C PRO A 118 6.30 -21.30 -17.13
N ASP A 119 6.56 -21.58 -18.41
CA ASP A 119 7.87 -21.34 -19.02
C ASP A 119 7.97 -19.93 -19.65
N ILE A 120 6.83 -19.25 -19.88
CA ILE A 120 6.78 -17.95 -20.57
C ILE A 120 6.37 -16.81 -19.63
N ALA A 121 5.30 -16.97 -18.85
CA ALA A 121 4.66 -15.90 -18.09
C ALA A 121 5.47 -15.40 -16.86
N PRO A 122 6.19 -16.24 -16.08
CA PRO A 122 6.77 -15.79 -14.82
C PRO A 122 7.72 -14.57 -14.89
N PRO A 123 8.59 -14.43 -15.91
CA PRO A 123 9.39 -13.22 -16.08
C PRO A 123 8.57 -11.93 -16.25
N TYR A 124 7.39 -11.99 -16.85
CA TYR A 124 6.50 -10.85 -17.02
C TYR A 124 5.73 -10.52 -15.75
N VAL A 125 5.24 -11.54 -15.04
CA VAL A 125 4.58 -11.35 -13.73
C VAL A 125 5.55 -10.74 -12.72
N THR A 126 6.80 -11.24 -12.66
CA THR A 126 7.84 -10.65 -11.81
C THR A 126 8.12 -9.19 -12.18
N GLU A 127 8.17 -8.87 -13.47
CA GLU A 127 8.34 -7.49 -13.96
C GLU A 127 7.19 -6.60 -13.51
N LEU A 128 5.94 -7.06 -13.65
CA LEU A 128 4.75 -6.31 -13.27
C LEU A 128 4.77 -5.97 -11.78
N LEU A 129 5.02 -6.98 -10.92
CA LEU A 129 5.08 -6.80 -9.48
C LEU A 129 6.19 -5.82 -9.08
N MET A 130 7.36 -5.90 -9.72
CA MET A 130 8.47 -4.98 -9.49
C MET A 130 8.16 -3.56 -9.97
N ASP A 131 7.57 -3.38 -11.15
CA ASP A 131 7.23 -2.07 -11.72
C ASP A 131 6.21 -1.33 -10.85
N LEU A 132 5.14 -2.03 -10.44
CA LEU A 132 4.12 -1.48 -9.55
C LEU A 132 4.70 -1.13 -8.17
N THR A 133 5.60 -1.96 -7.64
CA THR A 133 6.31 -1.66 -6.39
C THR A 133 7.15 -0.39 -6.53
N LYS A 134 7.90 -0.24 -7.63
CA LYS A 134 8.74 0.94 -7.88
C LYS A 134 7.91 2.23 -7.92
N ARG A 135 6.79 2.21 -8.65
CA ARG A 135 5.86 3.35 -8.76
C ARG A 135 5.25 3.71 -7.42
N ALA A 136 4.78 2.72 -6.66
CA ALA A 136 4.24 2.96 -5.33
C ALA A 136 5.31 3.43 -4.32
N HIS A 137 6.59 3.14 -4.58
CA HIS A 137 7.72 3.64 -3.80
C HIS A 137 8.27 4.97 -4.35
N GLU A 138 7.66 5.62 -5.34
CA GLU A 138 8.18 6.90 -5.85
C GLU A 138 8.22 7.97 -4.74
N ASP A 139 7.17 8.04 -3.91
CA ASP A 139 7.19 8.84 -2.69
C ASP A 139 8.02 8.14 -1.59
N VAL A 140 9.19 8.71 -1.29
CA VAL A 140 10.09 8.24 -0.23
C VAL A 140 9.43 8.30 1.14
N SER A 141 8.58 9.29 1.38
CA SER A 141 7.97 9.53 2.69
C SER A 141 6.88 8.52 3.03
N ALA A 142 6.23 7.94 2.01
CA ALA A 142 5.20 6.92 2.20
C ALA A 142 5.78 5.49 2.40
N ARG A 143 7.11 5.33 2.38
CA ARG A 143 7.73 4.00 2.43
C ARG A 143 7.78 3.40 3.82
N ASN A 144 7.52 2.12 3.85
CA ASN A 144 7.49 1.26 5.02
C ASN A 144 8.52 0.12 4.94
N VAL A 145 9.52 0.25 4.06
CA VAL A 145 10.61 -0.73 3.88
C VAL A 145 11.92 -0.06 3.47
N TYR A 146 13.02 -0.51 4.06
CA TYR A 146 14.38 -0.07 3.75
C TYR A 146 15.36 -1.25 3.74
N LEU A 147 16.34 -1.26 2.85
CA LEU A 147 17.38 -2.32 2.85
C LEU A 147 18.40 -2.08 3.98
N ASN A 148 18.86 -3.16 4.62
CA ASN A 148 19.93 -3.09 5.62
C ASN A 148 21.27 -2.72 4.96
N PRO A 149 21.89 -1.57 5.32
CA PRO A 149 23.14 -1.14 4.72
C PRO A 149 24.31 -2.08 5.03
N ARG A 150 24.22 -2.87 6.11
CA ARG A 150 25.25 -3.83 6.51
C ARG A 150 24.98 -5.24 5.97
N ARG A 151 23.75 -5.54 5.57
CA ARG A 151 23.30 -6.88 5.19
C ARG A 151 22.30 -6.83 4.05
N ALA A 152 22.77 -7.03 2.82
CA ALA A 152 21.91 -6.99 1.62
C ALA A 152 20.80 -8.06 1.58
N ASP A 153 20.80 -9.03 2.50
CA ASP A 153 19.79 -10.05 2.65
C ASP A 153 18.71 -9.73 3.70
N GLN A 154 18.74 -8.52 4.29
CA GLN A 154 17.78 -8.07 5.30
C GLN A 154 17.18 -6.71 4.95
N ALA A 155 15.93 -6.50 5.39
CA ALA A 155 15.22 -5.24 5.25
C ALA A 155 14.58 -4.83 6.59
N LEU A 156 14.55 -3.52 6.86
CA LEU A 156 13.80 -2.92 7.96
C LEU A 156 12.41 -2.61 7.44
N VAL A 157 11.40 -3.13 8.13
CA VAL A 157 10.01 -3.12 7.70
C VAL A 157 9.15 -2.53 8.81
N HIS A 158 8.24 -1.63 8.46
CA HIS A 158 7.28 -1.08 9.40
C HIS A 158 6.06 -2.00 9.50
N THR A 159 6.01 -2.80 10.58
CA THR A 159 4.99 -3.83 10.77
C THR A 159 3.74 -3.27 11.40
N LYS A 160 2.70 -4.11 11.42
CA LYS A 160 1.42 -3.85 12.06
C LYS A 160 1.45 -3.40 13.50
N SER A 161 2.47 -3.82 14.22
CA SER A 161 2.61 -3.49 15.63
C SER A 161 2.94 -2.00 15.84
N GLY A 162 3.10 -1.23 14.75
CA GLY A 162 3.58 0.15 14.77
C GLY A 162 5.07 0.20 15.06
N ARG A 163 5.81 -0.88 14.76
CA ARG A 163 7.24 -0.99 15.03
C ARG A 163 8.01 -1.30 13.75
N TRP A 164 9.26 -0.86 13.73
CA TRP A 164 10.22 -1.26 12.73
C TRP A 164 10.87 -2.57 13.14
N GLU A 165 10.81 -3.58 12.27
CA GLU A 165 11.36 -4.91 12.49
C GLU A 165 12.31 -5.28 11.35
N VAL A 166 13.38 -6.00 11.65
CA VAL A 166 14.33 -6.50 10.64
C VAL A 166 13.86 -7.87 10.17
N LEU A 167 13.53 -7.98 8.89
CA LEU A 167 13.11 -9.22 8.24
C LEU A 167 14.11 -9.66 7.17
N PRO A 168 14.16 -10.96 6.83
CA PRO A 168 14.80 -11.41 5.60
C PRO A 168 14.23 -10.67 4.38
N LEU A 169 15.09 -10.27 3.44
CA LEU A 169 14.68 -9.54 2.24
C LEU A 169 13.64 -10.32 1.41
N ALA A 170 13.75 -11.64 1.35
CA ALA A 170 12.80 -12.48 0.63
C ALA A 170 11.38 -12.39 1.24
N GLU A 171 11.29 -12.42 2.58
CA GLU A 171 10.03 -12.27 3.31
C GLU A 171 9.46 -10.87 3.10
N ALA A 172 10.30 -9.84 3.20
CA ALA A 172 9.89 -8.46 2.93
C ALA A 172 9.37 -8.29 1.50
N THR A 173 10.04 -8.89 0.51
CA THR A 173 9.64 -8.87 -0.90
C THR A 173 8.29 -9.57 -1.10
N ARG A 174 8.11 -10.74 -0.48
CA ARG A 174 6.86 -11.50 -0.50
C ARG A 174 5.70 -10.66 0.06
N MET A 175 5.89 -10.01 1.20
CA MET A 175 4.88 -9.14 1.82
C MET A 175 4.50 -7.94 0.93
N ILE A 176 5.48 -7.34 0.25
CA ILE A 176 5.24 -6.26 -0.72
C ILE A 176 4.40 -6.76 -1.89
N PHE A 177 4.82 -7.87 -2.49
CA PHE A 177 4.11 -8.46 -3.62
C PHE A 177 2.69 -8.90 -3.24
N ASP A 178 2.45 -9.35 -2.01
CA ASP A 178 1.10 -9.60 -1.49
C ASP A 178 0.23 -8.35 -1.48
N GLY A 179 0.80 -7.21 -1.10
CA GLY A 179 0.13 -5.93 -1.18
C GLY A 179 -0.25 -5.57 -2.62
N VAL A 180 0.69 -5.73 -3.55
CA VAL A 180 0.47 -5.47 -4.97
C VAL A 180 -0.61 -6.41 -5.54
N ALA A 181 -0.52 -7.71 -5.26
CA ALA A 181 -1.48 -8.71 -5.73
C ALA A 181 -2.90 -8.45 -5.24
N LYS A 182 -3.07 -8.02 -3.98
CA LYS A 182 -4.38 -7.58 -3.46
C LYS A 182 -4.95 -6.39 -4.23
N THR A 183 -4.13 -5.41 -4.60
CA THR A 183 -4.59 -4.31 -5.44
C THR A 183 -4.95 -4.80 -6.84
N ILE A 184 -4.14 -5.67 -7.44
CA ILE A 184 -4.44 -6.29 -8.73
C ILE A 184 -5.81 -6.96 -8.69
N HIS A 185 -6.06 -7.80 -7.68
CA HIS A 185 -7.33 -8.47 -7.47
C HIS A 185 -8.50 -7.49 -7.34
N ARG A 186 -8.34 -6.44 -6.51
CA ARG A 186 -9.36 -5.38 -6.35
C ARG A 186 -9.72 -4.73 -7.69
N VAL A 187 -8.71 -4.35 -8.47
CA VAL A 187 -8.90 -3.68 -9.76
C VAL A 187 -9.60 -4.62 -10.76
N VAL A 188 -9.22 -5.89 -10.80
CA VAL A 188 -9.84 -6.90 -11.67
C VAL A 188 -11.32 -7.12 -11.30
N MET A 189 -11.64 -7.13 -10.01
CA MET A 189 -13.00 -7.35 -9.50
C MET A 189 -13.89 -6.10 -9.60
N THR A 190 -13.31 -4.90 -9.71
CA THR A 190 -14.06 -3.65 -9.76
C THR A 190 -14.24 -3.16 -11.18
N ASP A 191 -15.44 -3.32 -11.74
CA ASP A 191 -15.77 -2.92 -13.12
C ASP A 191 -15.34 -1.49 -13.49
N ALA A 192 -15.49 -0.54 -12.56
CA ALA A 192 -15.12 0.86 -12.77
C ALA A 192 -13.60 1.10 -12.87
N GLU A 193 -12.79 0.35 -12.11
CA GLU A 193 -11.33 0.41 -12.19
C GLU A 193 -10.84 -0.38 -13.40
N ARG A 194 -11.37 -1.60 -13.61
CA ARG A 194 -11.00 -2.48 -14.71
C ARG A 194 -11.16 -1.82 -16.08
N ARG A 195 -12.27 -1.10 -16.30
CA ARG A 195 -12.56 -0.41 -17.57
C ARG A 195 -11.60 0.74 -17.90
N GLN A 196 -10.77 1.18 -16.97
CA GLN A 196 -9.75 2.20 -17.23
C GLN A 196 -8.52 1.62 -17.97
N LEU A 197 -8.40 0.29 -18.02
CA LEU A 197 -7.32 -0.41 -18.70
C LEU A 197 -7.74 -0.84 -20.12
N PRO A 198 -6.82 -0.84 -21.10
CA PRO A 198 -7.03 -1.54 -22.37
C PRO A 198 -7.40 -3.01 -22.14
N LEU A 199 -8.22 -3.59 -23.02
CA LEU A 199 -8.75 -4.96 -22.84
C LEU A 199 -7.63 -6.00 -22.69
N GLU A 200 -6.58 -5.85 -23.49
CA GLU A 200 -5.37 -6.66 -23.48
C GLU A 200 -4.67 -6.61 -22.12
N ALA A 201 -4.59 -5.41 -21.53
CA ALA A 201 -4.00 -5.21 -20.21
C ALA A 201 -4.89 -5.78 -19.08
N GLN A 202 -6.22 -5.77 -19.25
CA GLN A 202 -7.14 -6.39 -18.28
C GLN A 202 -6.90 -7.89 -18.17
N ASN A 203 -6.77 -8.59 -19.30
CA ASN A 203 -6.52 -10.03 -19.33
C ASN A 203 -5.17 -10.38 -18.71
N ALA A 204 -4.11 -9.69 -19.12
CA ALA A 204 -2.77 -9.91 -18.60
C ALA A 204 -2.66 -9.62 -17.09
N LEU A 205 -3.32 -8.55 -16.62
CA LEU A 205 -3.39 -8.21 -15.20
C LEU A 205 -4.11 -9.30 -14.39
N SER A 206 -5.22 -9.83 -14.91
CA SER A 206 -5.97 -10.92 -14.28
C SER A 206 -5.13 -12.20 -14.17
N MET A 207 -4.48 -12.61 -15.27
CA MET A 207 -3.65 -13.82 -15.30
C MET A 207 -2.41 -13.68 -14.40
N ALA A 208 -1.78 -12.50 -14.37
CA ALA A 208 -0.65 -12.25 -13.48
C ALA A 208 -1.02 -12.36 -11.99
N GLY A 209 -2.21 -11.88 -11.61
CA GLY A 209 -2.72 -12.05 -10.24
C GLY A 209 -2.87 -13.53 -9.87
N MET A 210 -3.49 -14.32 -10.74
CA MET A 210 -3.67 -15.76 -10.55
C MET A 210 -2.35 -16.52 -10.42
N LEU A 211 -1.43 -16.33 -11.37
CA LEU A 211 -0.13 -17.01 -11.36
C LEU A 211 0.69 -16.70 -10.11
N TYR A 212 0.66 -15.45 -9.66
CA TYR A 212 1.34 -15.06 -8.43
C TYR A 212 0.77 -15.79 -7.20
N GLU A 213 -0.56 -15.93 -7.11
CA GLU A 213 -1.21 -16.62 -5.98
C GLU A 213 -0.81 -18.10 -5.87
N ASP A 214 -0.50 -18.75 -6.99
CA ASP A 214 -0.10 -20.16 -7.02
C ASP A 214 1.32 -20.41 -6.47
N THR A 215 2.29 -19.56 -6.83
CA THR A 215 3.73 -19.78 -6.53
C THR A 215 4.46 -18.53 -6.03
N PRO A 216 3.95 -17.86 -5.01
CA PRO A 216 4.40 -16.51 -4.71
C PRO A 216 5.82 -16.41 -4.13
N ASP A 217 6.29 -17.46 -3.45
CA ASP A 217 7.66 -17.53 -2.94
C ASP A 217 8.67 -17.60 -4.09
N GLU A 218 8.29 -18.18 -5.24
CA GLU A 218 9.12 -18.21 -6.44
C GLU A 218 9.31 -16.80 -7.00
N TYR A 219 8.23 -16.01 -7.08
CA TYR A 219 8.29 -14.63 -7.52
C TYR A 219 9.15 -13.77 -6.59
N ALA A 220 9.01 -13.94 -5.27
CA ALA A 220 9.86 -13.26 -4.30
C ALA A 220 11.34 -13.64 -4.45
N ALA A 221 11.64 -14.92 -4.71
CA ALA A 221 13.00 -15.39 -4.96
C ALA A 221 13.59 -14.79 -6.25
N ARG A 222 12.83 -14.80 -7.36
CA ARG A 222 13.22 -14.17 -8.64
C ARG A 222 13.46 -12.66 -8.50
N ALA A 223 12.68 -12.00 -7.65
CA ALA A 223 12.77 -10.57 -7.42
C ALA A 223 13.83 -10.15 -6.39
N LYS A 224 14.52 -11.07 -5.71
CA LYS A 224 15.47 -10.74 -4.63
C LYS A 224 16.52 -9.71 -5.05
N THR A 225 17.21 -9.95 -6.16
CA THR A 225 18.25 -9.05 -6.68
C THR A 225 17.69 -7.71 -7.14
N PRO A 226 16.66 -7.64 -8.01
CA PRO A 226 16.11 -6.35 -8.42
C PRO A 226 15.44 -5.58 -7.28
N MET A 227 14.86 -6.25 -6.28
CA MET A 227 14.32 -5.61 -5.09
C MET A 227 15.42 -4.98 -4.23
N ALA A 228 16.51 -5.70 -3.96
CA ALA A 228 17.66 -5.14 -3.26
C ALA A 228 18.18 -3.88 -3.97
N ALA A 229 18.37 -3.94 -5.29
CA ALA A 229 18.83 -2.81 -6.08
C ALA A 229 17.86 -1.61 -6.02
N HIS A 230 16.56 -1.87 -6.11
CA HIS A 230 15.52 -0.83 -5.95
C HIS A 230 15.60 -0.15 -4.59
N LEU A 231 15.65 -0.92 -3.51
CA LEU A 231 15.69 -0.38 -2.14
C LEU A 231 16.99 0.39 -1.86
N VAL A 232 18.11 0.01 -2.46
CA VAL A 232 19.37 0.78 -2.39
C VAL A 232 19.21 2.12 -3.11
N ASN A 233 18.76 2.10 -4.37
CA ASN A 233 18.70 3.30 -5.21
C ASN A 233 17.70 4.34 -4.71
N THR A 234 16.78 3.91 -3.87
CA THR A 234 15.73 4.76 -3.36
C THR A 234 15.95 5.17 -1.90
N ALA A 235 16.93 4.59 -1.19
CA ALA A 235 17.21 4.95 0.20
C ALA A 235 17.49 6.45 0.36
N PRO A 236 16.90 7.13 1.37
CA PRO A 236 17.26 8.51 1.64
C PRO A 236 18.75 8.57 2.00
N SER A 237 19.43 9.61 1.50
CA SER A 237 20.89 9.82 1.65
C SER A 237 21.38 9.88 3.10
N HIS A 238 20.47 9.87 4.08
CA HIS A 238 20.72 9.97 5.52
C HIS A 238 20.16 8.77 6.32
N SER A 239 19.84 7.64 5.67
CA SER A 239 19.15 6.48 6.29
C SER A 239 19.96 5.73 7.36
N THR A 240 21.22 6.08 7.61
CA THR A 240 22.05 5.46 8.66
C THR A 240 21.48 5.62 10.07
N ALA A 241 20.58 6.59 10.30
CA ALA A 241 19.97 6.86 11.61
C ALA A 241 18.79 5.93 11.99
N ILE A 242 18.26 5.13 11.05
CA ILE A 242 17.03 4.34 11.26
C ILE A 242 17.34 2.91 11.75
N TRP A 243 18.61 2.48 11.67
CA TRP A 243 19.02 1.12 12.03
C TRP A 243 19.37 1.03 13.52
N PRO A 244 18.71 0.13 14.28
CA PRO A 244 19.02 -0.12 15.69
C PRO A 244 20.39 -0.79 15.88
#